data_AF-A8D868-F1
#
_entry.id   AF-A8D868-F1
#
_cell.length_a   1.000
_cell.length_b   1.000
_cell.length_c   1.000
_cell.angle_alpha   90.00
_cell.angle_beta   90.00
_cell.angle_gamma   90.00
#
_symmetry.space_group_name_H-M   'P 1'
#
loop_
_entity.id
_entity.type
_entity.pdbx_description
1 polymer ?
#
loop_
_entity_poly.entity_id
_entity_poly.type
_entity_poly.pdbx_seq_one_letter_code
_entity_poly.pdbx_strand_id
1 'polypeptide(L)'
;MVRIAQGLVHMGKGTLTLSPYHSDRQLMRPVAVAGLLGLLVACIDVKQTILGKSHYLFYSVAAAIQPRMLVTFDEELKALPVSVRVGTAVDVVGQAGKPKTITGFQTHTTPVLLSHGERAELATDEYLPLTPVLEGFVILRKNP
;
A
#
# COMPACT_ATOMS: atom_id res chain seq x y z
N MET A 1 4.92 -23.16 -10.54
CA MET A 1 5.07 -22.46 -9.25
C MET A 1 5.89 -21.17 -9.38
N VAL A 2 7.15 -21.21 -9.83
CA VAL A 2 8.00 -19.99 -9.93
C VAL A 2 7.36 -18.85 -10.76
N ARG A 3 6.72 -19.16 -11.89
CA ARG A 3 6.02 -18.15 -12.71
C ARG A 3 4.85 -17.46 -11.99
N ILE A 4 4.12 -18.21 -11.15
CA ILE A 4 3.02 -17.66 -10.36
C ILE A 4 3.58 -16.72 -9.28
N ALA A 5 4.61 -17.16 -8.55
CA ALA A 5 5.28 -16.31 -7.57
C ALA A 5 5.84 -15.02 -8.19
N GLN A 6 6.50 -15.13 -9.36
CA GLN A 6 7.00 -13.96 -10.08
C GLN A 6 5.88 -13.03 -10.56
N GLY A 7 4.75 -13.58 -11.04
CA GLY A 7 3.58 -12.79 -11.41
C GLY A 7 2.95 -12.05 -10.24
N LEU A 8 2.92 -12.65 -9.04
CA LEU A 8 2.42 -12.02 -7.82
C LEU A 8 3.35 -10.91 -7.30
N VAL A 9 4.67 -11.09 -7.41
CA VAL A 9 5.66 -10.08 -6.97
C VAL A 9 5.70 -8.88 -7.92
N HIS A 10 5.57 -9.11 -9.23
CA HIS A 10 5.64 -8.06 -10.26
C HIS A 10 4.25 -7.56 -10.71
N MET A 11 3.23 -7.80 -9.88
CA MET A 11 1.86 -7.44 -10.17
C MET A 11 1.73 -5.92 -10.41
N GLY A 12 1.07 -5.53 -11.50
CA GLY A 12 0.95 -4.13 -11.90
C GLY A 12 2.29 -3.45 -12.20
N LYS A 13 3.32 -4.18 -12.65
CA LYS A 13 4.71 -3.69 -12.79
C LYS A 13 5.33 -3.27 -11.44
N GLY A 14 4.88 -3.88 -10.35
CA GLY A 14 5.33 -3.58 -8.99
C GLY A 14 4.56 -2.44 -8.31
N THR A 15 3.54 -1.87 -8.96
CA THR A 15 2.68 -0.83 -8.34
C THR A 15 1.56 -1.42 -7.48
N LEU A 16 1.30 -2.72 -7.59
CA LEU A 16 0.25 -3.41 -6.85
C LEU A 16 0.87 -4.38 -5.84
N THR A 17 0.19 -4.55 -4.71
CA THR A 17 0.58 -5.47 -3.65
C THR A 17 -0.61 -6.26 -3.15
N LEU A 18 -0.33 -7.39 -2.50
CA LEU A 18 -1.31 -8.19 -1.79
C LEU A 18 -1.26 -7.82 -0.31
N SER A 19 -2.26 -7.10 0.15
CA SER A 19 -2.43 -6.75 1.56
C SER A 19 -3.92 -6.73 1.89
N PRO A 20 -4.38 -7.49 2.90
CA PRO A 20 -5.74 -7.36 3.40
C PRO A 20 -5.93 -6.12 4.30
N TYR A 21 -4.83 -5.47 4.65
CA TYR A 21 -4.80 -4.29 5.51
C TYR A 21 -4.69 -3.02 4.68
N HIS A 22 -5.48 -2.01 5.06
CA HIS A 22 -5.55 -0.68 4.45
C HIS A 22 -5.37 0.42 5.51
N SER A 23 -5.12 1.64 5.07
CA SER A 23 -4.92 2.83 5.93
C SER A 23 -3.83 2.58 6.96
N ASP A 24 -2.60 2.41 6.48
CA ASP A 24 -1.43 2.27 7.35
C ASP A 24 -1.56 1.11 8.35
N ARG A 25 -2.13 0.03 7.83
CA ARG A 25 -2.42 -1.24 8.53
C ARG A 25 -3.41 -1.16 9.69
N GLN A 26 -4.13 -0.05 9.84
CA GLN A 26 -5.11 0.12 10.92
C GLN A 26 -6.41 -0.64 10.64
N LEU A 27 -6.83 -0.74 9.37
CA LEU A 27 -8.10 -1.32 8.99
C LEU A 27 -7.91 -2.63 8.22
N MET A 28 -8.47 -3.71 8.75
CA MET A 28 -8.47 -5.02 8.08
C MET A 28 -9.75 -5.19 7.26
N ARG A 29 -9.62 -5.49 5.96
CA ARG A 29 -10.76 -5.77 5.08
C ARG A 29 -11.12 -7.26 5.14
N PRO A 30 -12.27 -7.66 5.71
CA PRO A 30 -12.62 -9.07 5.89
C PRO A 30 -12.75 -9.84 4.56
N VAL A 31 -13.21 -9.17 3.50
CA VAL A 31 -13.33 -9.77 2.15
C VAL A 31 -11.95 -10.11 1.56
N ALA A 32 -10.96 -9.25 1.76
CA ALA A 32 -9.60 -9.50 1.29
C ALA A 32 -8.96 -10.68 2.03
N VAL A 33 -9.20 -10.78 3.35
CA VAL A 33 -8.76 -11.91 4.17
C VAL A 33 -9.42 -13.21 3.69
N ALA A 34 -10.74 -13.22 3.50
CA ALA A 34 -11.47 -14.39 3.01
C ALA A 34 -10.97 -14.83 1.62
N GLY A 35 -10.68 -13.88 0.72
CA GLY A 35 -10.12 -14.16 -0.60
C GLY A 35 -8.73 -14.81 -0.55
N LEU A 36 -7.86 -14.34 0.34
CA LEU A 36 -6.53 -14.92 0.58
C LEU A 36 -6.62 -16.30 1.24
N LEU A 37 -7.46 -16.46 2.26
CA LEU A 37 -7.68 -17.77 2.91
C LEU A 37 -8.26 -18.80 1.94
N GLY A 38 -9.21 -18.39 1.09
CA GLY A 38 -9.77 -19.24 0.05
C GLY A 38 -8.70 -19.75 -0.92
N LEU A 39 -7.77 -18.87 -1.34
CA LEU A 39 -6.63 -19.29 -2.16
C LEU A 39 -5.71 -20.26 -1.40
N LEU A 40 -5.37 -19.96 -0.14
CA LEU A 40 -4.48 -20.80 0.66
C LEU A 40 -5.03 -22.22 0.83
N VAL A 41 -6.33 -22.35 1.09
CA VAL A 41 -7.00 -23.66 1.17
C VAL A 41 -7.01 -24.36 -0.18
N ALA A 42 -7.28 -23.63 -1.27
CA ALA A 42 -7.21 -24.19 -2.62
C ALA A 42 -5.80 -24.68 -2.99
N CYS A 43 -4.76 -24.03 -2.46
CA CYS A 43 -3.36 -24.40 -2.66
C CYS A 43 -2.91 -25.67 -1.91
N ILE A 44 -3.75 -26.27 -1.05
CA ILE A 44 -3.40 -27.54 -0.37
C ILE A 44 -3.30 -28.69 -1.38
N ASP A 45 -4.22 -28.75 -2.36
CA ASP A 45 -4.15 -29.69 -3.49
C ASP A 45 -4.11 -28.95 -4.83
N VAL A 46 -2.98 -28.30 -5.11
CA VAL A 46 -2.77 -27.50 -6.32
C VAL A 46 -3.02 -28.29 -7.60
N LYS A 47 -2.77 -29.61 -7.61
CA LYS A 47 -2.85 -30.45 -8.81
C LYS A 47 -4.30 -30.63 -9.25
N GLN A 48 -5.21 -30.87 -8.32
CA GLN A 48 -6.63 -31.09 -8.64
C GLN A 48 -7.43 -29.79 -8.73
N THR A 49 -7.09 -28.79 -7.92
CA THR A 49 -7.86 -27.53 -7.85
C THR A 49 -7.41 -26.53 -8.91
N ILE A 50 -6.26 -25.88 -8.71
CA ILE A 50 -5.76 -24.73 -9.47
C ILE A 50 -5.22 -25.16 -10.83
N LEU A 51 -4.55 -26.32 -10.94
CA LEU A 51 -4.03 -26.87 -12.20
C LEU A 51 -5.02 -27.80 -12.91
N GLY A 52 -6.09 -28.20 -12.21
CA GLY A 52 -7.11 -29.11 -12.73
C GLY A 52 -8.25 -28.37 -13.41
N LYS A 53 -9.44 -28.38 -12.81
CA LYS A 53 -10.67 -27.82 -13.41
C LYS A 53 -11.05 -26.42 -12.89
N SER A 54 -10.53 -26.04 -11.72
CA SER A 54 -11.00 -24.87 -10.98
C SER A 54 -9.99 -23.73 -10.97
N HIS A 55 -9.50 -23.33 -12.15
CA HIS A 55 -8.55 -22.23 -12.31
C HIS A 55 -9.07 -20.89 -11.75
N TYR A 56 -10.39 -20.69 -11.77
CA TYR A 56 -11.02 -19.44 -11.33
C TYR A 56 -10.85 -19.16 -9.84
N LEU A 57 -10.59 -20.19 -9.02
CA LEU A 57 -10.30 -20.02 -7.60
C LEU A 57 -9.08 -19.12 -7.38
N PHE A 58 -8.16 -19.06 -8.35
CA PHE A 58 -7.02 -18.16 -8.28
C PHE A 58 -7.42 -16.67 -8.31
N TYR A 59 -8.57 -16.33 -8.90
CA TYR A 59 -9.06 -14.94 -8.94
C TYR A 59 -9.62 -14.45 -7.60
N SER A 60 -9.78 -15.31 -6.57
CA SER A 60 -10.15 -14.87 -5.22
C SER A 60 -9.15 -13.86 -4.63
N VAL A 61 -7.90 -13.91 -5.11
CA VAL A 61 -6.82 -12.98 -4.76
C VAL A 61 -7.13 -11.54 -5.17
N ALA A 62 -7.97 -11.32 -6.19
CA ALA A 62 -8.28 -9.99 -6.70
C ALA A 62 -8.83 -9.05 -5.62
N ALA A 63 -9.54 -9.59 -4.62
CA ALA A 63 -10.08 -8.82 -3.51
C ALA A 63 -9.01 -8.22 -2.57
N ALA A 64 -7.79 -8.77 -2.58
CA ALA A 64 -6.67 -8.34 -1.75
C ALA A 64 -5.62 -7.50 -2.52
N ILE A 65 -5.86 -7.23 -3.80
CA ILE A 65 -4.98 -6.40 -4.63
C ILE A 65 -5.20 -4.93 -4.27
N GLN A 66 -4.14 -4.25 -3.85
CA GLN A 66 -4.16 -2.82 -3.53
C GLN A 66 -2.96 -2.09 -4.18
N PRO A 67 -3.12 -0.85 -4.68
CA PRO A 67 -2.01 -0.03 -5.11
C PRO A 67 -1.15 0.45 -3.93
N ARG A 68 0.16 0.51 -4.16
CA ARG A 68 1.18 0.99 -3.19
C ARG A 68 1.87 2.30 -3.61
N MET A 69 1.30 2.99 -4.60
CA MET A 69 1.78 4.31 -5.03
C MET A 69 1.22 5.40 -4.13
N LEU A 70 2.03 6.45 -3.89
CA LEU A 70 1.62 7.71 -3.30
C LEU A 70 1.67 8.79 -4.39
N VAL A 71 0.51 9.37 -4.68
CA VAL A 71 0.35 10.48 -5.62
C VAL A 71 -0.40 11.60 -4.93
N THR A 72 0.11 12.81 -5.11
CA THR A 72 -0.44 14.02 -4.51
C THR A 72 -1.13 14.88 -5.57
N PHE A 73 -2.28 15.42 -5.19
CA PHE A 73 -3.07 16.34 -6.00
C PHE A 73 -3.33 17.63 -5.25
N ASP A 74 -3.55 18.70 -6.01
CA ASP A 74 -4.06 19.97 -5.49
C ASP A 74 -5.60 19.93 -5.37
N GLU A 75 -6.20 20.99 -4.82
CA GLU A 75 -7.67 21.13 -4.69
C GLU A 75 -8.40 21.12 -6.04
N GLU A 76 -7.71 21.53 -7.11
CA GLU A 76 -8.20 21.46 -8.50
C GLU A 76 -7.99 20.08 -9.16
N LEU A 77 -7.62 19.05 -8.39
CA LEU A 77 -7.31 17.69 -8.85
C LEU A 77 -6.16 17.61 -9.88
N LYS A 78 -5.31 18.64 -9.93
CA LYS A 78 -4.08 18.62 -10.74
C LYS A 78 -2.97 17.92 -9.98
N ALA A 79 -2.18 17.12 -10.69
CA ALA A 79 -1.02 16.45 -10.10
C ALA A 79 -0.02 17.49 -9.59
N LEU A 80 0.29 17.42 -8.31
CA LEU A 80 1.19 18.35 -7.64
C LEU A 80 2.41 17.58 -7.13
N PRO A 81 3.61 17.76 -7.71
CA PRO A 81 4.82 17.12 -7.22
C PRO A 81 5.25 17.79 -5.90
N VAL A 82 5.26 17.03 -4.81
CA VAL A 82 5.65 17.50 -3.48
C VAL A 82 6.74 16.59 -2.93
N SER A 83 7.65 17.19 -2.16
CA SER A 83 8.71 16.47 -1.46
C SER A 83 8.13 15.70 -0.27
N VAL A 84 8.30 14.38 -0.29
CA VAL A 84 7.87 13.44 0.75
C VAL A 84 9.07 12.71 1.33
N ARG A 85 9.06 12.46 2.64
CA ARG A 85 10.03 11.63 3.36
C ARG A 85 9.43 10.23 3.50
N VAL A 86 10.08 9.24 2.91
CA VAL A 86 9.67 7.83 3.01
C VAL A 86 10.68 7.12 3.89
N GLY A 87 10.19 6.42 4.92
CA GLY A 87 11.04 5.66 5.84
C GLY A 87 10.28 4.52 6.50
N THR A 88 10.96 3.73 7.31
CA THR A 88 10.33 2.61 8.03
C THR A 88 9.33 3.14 9.05
N ALA A 89 8.12 2.60 9.02
CA ALA A 89 7.05 2.95 9.95
C ALA A 89 7.42 2.54 11.39
N VAL A 90 7.27 3.48 12.32
CA VAL A 90 7.52 3.26 13.75
C VAL A 90 6.32 3.73 14.56
N ASP A 91 6.00 2.97 15.60
CA ASP A 91 4.94 3.35 16.53
C ASP A 91 5.37 4.55 17.37
N VAL A 92 4.46 5.50 17.49
CA VAL A 92 4.65 6.78 18.18
C VAL A 92 4.40 6.65 19.68
N VAL A 93 3.73 5.58 20.12
CA VAL A 93 3.42 5.35 21.53
C VAL A 93 4.72 5.27 22.35
N GLY A 94 4.86 6.18 23.33
CA GLY A 94 6.01 6.22 24.24
C GLY A 94 7.19 7.09 23.78
N GLN A 95 7.10 7.76 22.62
CA GLN A 95 8.12 8.71 22.20
C GLN A 95 7.98 10.05 22.95
N ALA A 96 9.08 10.58 23.47
CA ALA A 96 9.12 11.90 24.10
C ALA A 96 9.29 13.02 23.05
N GLY A 97 8.63 14.17 23.26
CA GLY A 97 8.78 15.36 22.41
C GLY A 97 7.77 15.43 21.26
N LYS A 98 8.22 15.79 20.04
CA LYS A 98 7.41 15.82 18.81
C LYS A 98 7.61 14.50 18.08
N PRO A 99 6.75 13.48 18.33
CA PRO A 99 7.01 12.14 17.85
C PRO A 99 6.96 12.07 16.33
N LYS A 100 7.81 11.23 15.76
CA LYS A 100 7.89 10.98 14.32
C LYS A 100 7.40 9.57 14.03
N THR A 101 6.59 9.44 12.99
CA THR A 101 6.02 8.14 12.59
C THR A 101 6.96 7.33 11.71
N ILE A 102 8.06 7.93 11.26
CA ILE A 102 9.06 7.31 10.37
C ILE A 102 10.46 7.35 10.97
N THR A 103 11.25 6.33 10.67
CA THR A 103 12.70 6.27 10.94
C THR A 103 13.48 5.95 9.67
N GLY A 104 14.74 6.41 9.59
CA GLY A 104 15.63 6.13 8.45
C GLY A 104 15.03 6.57 7.11
N PHE A 105 14.68 7.85 6.99
CA PHE A 105 13.95 8.35 5.82
C PHE A 105 14.85 8.77 4.66
N GLN A 106 14.33 8.64 3.45
CA GLN A 106 14.85 9.27 2.24
C GLN A 106 13.83 10.26 1.70
N THR A 107 14.31 11.39 1.18
CA THR A 107 13.43 12.39 0.55
C THR A 107 13.25 12.04 -0.91
N HIS A 108 12.01 11.90 -1.32
CA HIS A 108 11.60 11.67 -2.70
C HIS A 108 10.59 12.73 -3.13
N THR A 109 10.37 12.83 -4.44
CA THR A 109 9.32 13.69 -5.01
C THR A 109 8.19 12.80 -5.53
N THR A 110 6.95 13.14 -5.19
CA THR A 110 5.78 12.39 -5.69
C THR A 110 5.65 12.48 -7.22
N PRO A 111 5.24 11.39 -7.90
CA PRO A 111 4.72 10.12 -7.35
C PRO A 111 5.81 9.12 -6.93
N VAL A 112 5.60 8.43 -5.81
CA VAL A 112 6.56 7.45 -5.23
C VAL A 112 5.87 6.12 -4.97
N LEU A 113 6.62 5.02 -5.07
CA LEU A 113 6.17 3.69 -4.64
C LEU A 113 6.63 3.43 -3.21
N LEU A 114 5.67 3.09 -2.34
CA LEU A 114 5.95 2.71 -0.96
C LEU A 114 6.20 1.20 -0.89
N SER A 115 7.30 0.82 -0.25
CA SER A 115 7.62 -0.58 0.03
C SER A 115 6.85 -1.09 1.24
N HIS A 116 6.90 -2.40 1.45
CA HIS A 116 6.22 -3.01 2.60
C HIS A 116 6.84 -2.53 3.92
N GLY A 117 6.05 -1.84 4.74
CA GLY A 117 6.50 -1.35 6.06
C GLY A 117 7.11 0.04 6.01
N GLU A 118 7.13 0.66 4.84
CA GLU A 118 7.43 2.08 4.70
C GLU A 118 6.18 2.93 4.92
N ARG A 119 6.37 4.11 5.49
CA ARG A 119 5.37 5.17 5.64
C ARG A 119 5.94 6.47 5.09
N ALA A 120 5.07 7.29 4.53
CA ALA A 120 5.42 8.61 4.03
C ALA A 120 4.99 9.70 5.01
N GLU A 121 5.81 10.75 5.13
CA GLU A 121 5.46 12.03 5.74
C GLU A 121 5.78 13.17 4.74
N LEU A 122 5.07 14.30 4.81
CA LEU A 122 5.44 15.48 4.02
C LEU A 122 6.78 16.07 4.52
N ALA A 123 7.63 16.51 3.59
CA ALA A 123 8.94 17.07 3.93
C ALA A 123 8.86 18.57 4.29
N THR A 124 7.87 19.28 3.75
CA THR A 124 7.65 20.72 3.89
C THR A 124 6.26 21.01 4.45
N ASP A 125 6.14 22.12 5.19
CA ASP A 125 4.88 22.59 5.78
C ASP A 125 4.09 23.53 4.84
N GLU A 126 4.47 23.61 3.56
CA GLU A 126 3.79 24.43 2.54
C GLU A 126 2.38 23.91 2.24
N TYR A 127 2.18 22.60 2.39
CA TYR A 127 0.94 21.91 2.11
C TYR A 127 0.50 21.08 3.31
N LEU A 128 -0.81 21.06 3.55
CA LEU A 128 -1.47 20.23 4.55
C LEU A 128 -2.27 19.14 3.84
N PRO A 129 -2.12 17.86 4.21
CA PRO A 129 -2.91 16.79 3.62
C PRO A 129 -4.31 16.79 4.22
N LEU A 130 -5.33 16.56 3.38
CA LEU A 130 -6.71 16.41 3.85
C LEU A 130 -6.94 15.09 4.59
N THR A 131 -6.11 14.08 4.32
CA THR A 131 -6.14 12.78 5.00
C THR A 131 -4.97 12.66 5.98
N PRO A 132 -5.17 12.05 7.16
CA PRO A 132 -4.10 11.82 8.12
C PRO A 132 -3.09 10.76 7.65
N VAL A 133 -3.48 9.92 6.68
CA VAL A 133 -2.64 8.86 6.10
C VAL A 133 -2.24 9.26 4.68
N LEU A 134 -0.93 9.15 4.39
CA LEU A 134 -0.35 9.42 3.07
C LEU A 134 -0.19 8.11 2.27
N GLU A 135 -1.30 7.56 1.79
CA GLU A 135 -1.34 6.37 0.95
C GLU A 135 -2.23 6.57 -0.28
N GLY A 136 -1.84 6.01 -1.43
CA GLY A 136 -2.67 6.07 -2.63
C GLY A 136 -2.73 7.48 -3.21
N PHE A 137 -3.93 8.05 -3.24
CA PHE A 137 -4.20 9.37 -3.77
C PHE A 137 -4.52 10.32 -2.62
N VAL A 138 -3.68 11.34 -2.45
CA VAL A 138 -3.81 12.32 -1.38
C VAL A 138 -4.04 13.69 -1.97
N ILE A 139 -5.06 14.38 -1.49
CA ILE A 139 -5.30 15.78 -1.83
C ILE A 139 -4.62 16.65 -0.78
N LEU A 140 -3.83 17.60 -1.27
CA LEU A 140 -3.10 18.57 -0.49
C LEU A 140 -3.77 19.94 -0.62
N ARG A 141 -3.86 20.65 0.50
CA ARG A 141 -4.28 22.05 0.57
C ARG A 141 -3.08 22.91 0.88
N LYS A 142 -2.98 24.09 0.29
CA LYS A 142 -1.95 25.06 0.66
C LYS A 142 -2.14 25.54 2.10
N ASN A 143 -1.07 25.54 2.89
CA ASN A 143 -1.11 26.02 4.28
C ASN A 143 -1.36 27.55 4.28
N PRO A 144 -2.43 28.05 4.96
CA PRO A 144 -2.75 29.48 5.01
C PRO A 144 -1.75 30.32 5.82
#